data_AF-A0A8S3FX11-F1
#
_entry.id   AF-A0A8S3FX11-F1
#
_cell.length_a   1.000
_cell.length_b   1.000
_cell.length_c   1.000
_cell.angle_alpha   90.00
_cell.angle_beta   90.00
_cell.angle_gamma   90.00
#
_symmetry.space_group_name_H-M   'P 1'
#
loop_
_entity.id
_entity.type
_entity.pdbx_description
1 polymer ?
#
loop_
_entity_poly.entity_id
_entity_poly.type
_entity_poly.pdbx_seq_one_letter_code
_entity_poly.pdbx_strand_id
1 'polypeptide(L)'
;MSVSATLLSPFNGKTIVLELGREIGFKAKQDLINYLREQQAHISYILTASTDYILVTNNFDSYKVRRAKQLGLPLVNVEYVYECRRLQAGQTPIDISKFIVKSVEDQE
;
A
#
# COMPACT_ATOMS: atom_id res chain seq x y z
N MET A 1 -6.54 -6.39 -34.36
CA MET A 1 -6.25 -5.22 -33.51
C MET A 1 -5.67 -5.73 -32.21
N SER A 2 -4.34 -5.70 -32.06
CA SER A 2 -3.71 -6.09 -30.79
C SER A 2 -4.00 -5.00 -29.76
N VAL A 3 -4.82 -5.32 -28.78
CA VAL A 3 -4.89 -4.53 -27.55
C VAL A 3 -3.52 -4.69 -26.91
N SER A 4 -2.67 -3.66 -27.03
CA SER A 4 -1.53 -3.53 -26.10
C SER A 4 -2.15 -3.54 -24.72
N ALA A 5 -1.92 -4.62 -23.96
CA ALA A 5 -2.27 -4.67 -22.55
C ALA A 5 -1.43 -3.61 -21.86
N THR A 6 -1.92 -2.37 -21.83
CA THR A 6 -1.37 -1.33 -20.97
C THR A 6 -1.48 -1.89 -19.56
N LEU A 7 -0.36 -2.32 -19.01
CA LEU A 7 -0.27 -2.78 -17.62
C LEU A 7 -0.76 -1.61 -16.77
N LEU A 8 -2.00 -1.71 -16.29
CA LEU A 8 -2.58 -0.74 -15.39
C LEU A 8 -1.73 -0.74 -14.12
N SER A 9 -1.54 0.45 -13.55
CA SER A 9 -0.85 0.60 -12.29
C SER A 9 -1.45 -0.34 -11.24
N PRO A 10 -0.65 -1.01 -10.39
CA PRO A 10 -1.18 -1.86 -9.33
C PRO A 10 -2.05 -1.11 -8.31
N PHE A 11 -1.96 0.23 -8.30
CA PHE A 11 -2.72 1.11 -7.41
C PHE A 11 -4.03 1.62 -8.01
N ASN A 12 -4.27 1.39 -9.30
CA ASN A 12 -5.43 1.95 -9.99
C ASN A 12 -6.75 1.46 -9.36
N GLY A 13 -7.58 2.40 -8.91
CA GLY A 13 -8.87 2.13 -8.29
C GLY A 13 -8.78 1.55 -6.87
N LYS A 14 -7.59 1.44 -6.28
CA LYS A 14 -7.40 0.90 -4.93
C LYS A 14 -7.68 1.95 -3.86
N THR A 15 -8.44 1.58 -2.83
CA THR A 15 -8.61 2.38 -1.63
C THR A 15 -7.55 2.01 -0.61
N ILE A 16 -6.64 2.94 -0.35
CA ILE A 16 -5.47 2.72 0.50
C ILE A 16 -5.54 3.65 1.72
N VAL A 17 -5.33 3.09 2.90
CA VAL A 17 -5.15 3.88 4.13
C VAL A 17 -3.67 3.94 4.48
N LEU A 18 -3.21 5.11 4.89
CA LEU A 18 -1.81 5.33 5.29
C LEU A 18 -1.66 5.31 6.82
N GLU A 19 -0.75 4.46 7.28
CA GLU A 19 -0.28 4.42 8.66
C GLU A 19 1.25 4.45 8.65
N LEU A 20 1.77 5.64 8.34
CA LEU A 20 3.20 5.88 8.19
C LEU A 20 3.74 6.49 9.48
N GLY A 21 4.74 5.84 10.09
CA GLY A 21 5.40 6.32 11.29
C GLY A 21 6.15 7.65 11.10
N ARG A 22 6.82 8.12 12.16
CA ARG A 22 7.54 9.41 12.16
C ARG A 22 8.88 9.36 11.41
N GLU A 23 9.37 8.15 11.14
CA GLU A 23 10.58 7.86 10.37
C GLU A 23 10.49 8.34 8.92
N ILE A 24 9.28 8.43 8.35
CA ILE A 24 9.09 9.08 7.05
C ILE A 24 8.85 10.57 7.28
N GLY A 25 9.77 11.40 6.80
CA GLY A 25 9.63 12.86 6.87
C GLY A 25 8.41 13.39 6.10
N PHE A 26 7.90 14.57 6.49
CA PHE A 26 6.70 15.17 5.89
C PHE A 26 6.77 15.25 4.36
N LYS A 27 7.90 15.69 3.80
CA LYS A 27 8.11 15.78 2.36
C LYS A 27 7.97 14.42 1.66
N ALA A 28 8.62 13.39 2.19
CA ALA A 28 8.51 12.03 1.66
C ALA A 28 7.09 11.46 1.75
N LYS A 29 6.32 11.79 2.81
CA LYS A 29 4.90 11.43 2.89
C LYS A 29 4.08 12.09 1.79
N GLN A 30 4.29 13.39 1.54
CA GLN A 30 3.60 14.10 0.46
C GLN A 30 3.96 13.53 -0.91
N ASP A 31 5.24 13.25 -1.16
CA ASP A 31 5.70 12.66 -2.41
C ASP A 31 5.07 11.28 -2.66
N LEU A 32 4.95 10.46 -1.62
CA LEU A 32 4.26 9.16 -1.69
C LEU A 32 2.76 9.31 -1.99
N ILE A 33 2.08 10.23 -1.31
CA ILE A 33 0.65 10.50 -1.53
C ILE A 33 0.41 10.97 -2.97
N ASN A 34 1.24 11.88 -3.46
CA ASN A 34 1.15 12.41 -4.82
C ASN A 34 1.35 11.29 -5.85
N TYR A 35 2.38 10.46 -5.67
CA TYR A 35 2.61 9.31 -6.52
C TYR A 35 1.40 8.36 -6.55
N LEU A 36 0.86 7.96 -5.40
CA LEU A 36 -0.31 7.07 -5.35
C LEU A 36 -1.54 7.68 -6.04
N ARG A 37 -1.76 8.99 -5.92
CA ARG A 37 -2.86 9.70 -6.62
C ARG A 37 -2.65 9.75 -8.13
N GLU A 38 -1.43 10.02 -8.59
CA GLU A 38 -1.07 9.96 -10.02
C GLU A 38 -1.33 8.57 -10.61
N GLN A 39 -1.16 7.53 -9.79
CA GLN A 39 -1.46 6.14 -10.11
C GLN A 39 -2.95 5.76 -9.93
N GLN A 40 -3.84 6.75 -9.78
CA GLN A 40 -5.29 6.58 -9.65
C GLN A 40 -5.74 5.79 -8.39
N ALA A 41 -4.93 5.81 -7.32
CA ALA A 41 -5.34 5.30 -6.02
C ALA A 41 -6.20 6.31 -5.24
N HIS A 42 -7.15 5.81 -4.46
CA HIS A 42 -7.93 6.58 -3.51
C HIS A 42 -7.31 6.50 -2.11
N ILE A 43 -6.73 7.60 -1.64
CA ILE A 43 -6.18 7.68 -0.28
C ILE A 43 -7.28 8.04 0.71
N SER A 44 -7.64 7.08 1.58
CA SER A 44 -8.61 7.29 2.65
C SER A 44 -7.93 7.58 3.98
N TYR A 45 -8.54 8.49 4.76
CA TYR A 45 -8.17 8.73 6.16
C TYR A 45 -8.98 7.87 7.14
N ILE A 46 -10.06 7.26 6.66
CA ILE A 46 -10.98 6.43 7.44
C ILE A 46 -10.81 4.98 6.98
N LEU A 47 -10.59 4.09 7.95
CA LEU A 47 -10.50 2.66 7.69
C LEU A 47 -11.90 2.04 7.64
N THR A 48 -12.23 1.40 6.52
CA THR A 48 -13.53 0.77 6.26
C THR A 48 -13.34 -0.63 5.67
N ALA A 49 -14.41 -1.43 5.63
CA ALA A 49 -14.39 -2.75 4.98
C ALA A 49 -14.15 -2.68 3.46
N SER A 50 -14.34 -1.51 2.84
CA SER A 50 -14.04 -1.27 1.42
C SER A 50 -12.58 -0.85 1.17
N THR A 51 -11.75 -0.76 2.21
CA THR A 51 -10.31 -0.48 2.07
C THR A 51 -9.65 -1.72 1.48
N ASP A 52 -8.82 -1.59 0.45
CA ASP A 52 -8.11 -2.72 -0.15
C ASP A 52 -6.96 -3.20 0.75
N TYR A 53 -6.18 -2.26 1.30
CA TYR A 53 -5.10 -2.54 2.25
C TYR A 53 -4.63 -1.27 2.98
N ILE A 54 -3.88 -1.46 4.06
CA ILE A 54 -3.19 -0.38 4.76
C ILE A 54 -1.71 -0.39 4.38
N LEU A 55 -1.18 0.76 3.98
CA LEU A 55 0.26 0.95 3.86
C LEU A 55 0.85 1.31 5.22
N VAL A 56 1.76 0.47 5.68
CA VAL A 56 2.45 0.61 6.95
C VAL A 56 3.95 0.75 6.76
N THR A 57 4.58 1.41 7.71
CA THR A 57 6.03 1.32 7.93
C THR A 57 6.30 0.29 9.03
N ASN A 58 7.34 0.49 9.84
CA ASN A 58 7.67 -0.39 10.97
C ASN A 58 6.76 -0.20 12.19
N ASN A 59 5.78 0.71 12.12
CA ASN A 59 4.86 0.96 13.23
C ASN A 59 3.65 0.02 13.18
N PHE A 60 3.74 -1.07 13.93
CA PHE A 60 2.69 -2.11 13.99
C PHE A 60 1.75 -1.99 15.19
N ASP A 61 1.99 -1.05 16.11
CA ASP A 61 1.13 -0.83 17.27
C ASP A 61 0.36 0.49 17.17
N SER A 62 -0.53 0.56 16.17
CA SER A 62 -1.44 1.69 16.01
C SER A 62 -2.89 1.24 16.05
N TYR A 63 -3.78 2.19 16.38
CA TYR A 63 -5.22 1.96 16.31
C TYR A 63 -5.66 1.45 14.93
N LYS A 64 -5.11 2.04 13.85
CA LYS A 64 -5.48 1.63 12.48
C LYS A 64 -5.00 0.22 12.17
N VAL A 65 -3.80 -0.17 12.60
CA VAL A 65 -3.27 -1.52 12.42
C VAL A 65 -4.15 -2.55 13.13
N ARG A 66 -4.47 -2.32 14.41
CA ARG A 66 -5.36 -3.23 15.17
C ARG A 66 -6.74 -3.34 14.52
N ARG A 67 -7.29 -2.22 14.04
CA ARG A 67 -8.58 -2.22 13.34
C ARG A 67 -8.49 -2.92 11.98
N ALA A 68 -7.38 -2.82 11.27
CA ALA A 68 -7.13 -3.55 10.02
C ALA A 68 -7.19 -5.05 10.24
N LYS A 69 -6.47 -5.53 11.26
CA LYS A 69 -6.45 -6.95 11.65
C LYS A 69 -7.87 -7.46 11.93
N GLN A 70 -8.67 -6.71 12.71
CA GLN A 70 -10.07 -7.07 13.00
C GLN A 70 -10.95 -7.13 11.76
N LEU A 71 -10.66 -6.30 10.74
CA LEU A 71 -11.39 -6.27 9.48
C LEU A 71 -10.85 -7.27 8.45
N GLY A 72 -9.79 -8.03 8.78
CA GLY A 72 -9.12 -8.92 7.84
C GLY A 72 -8.39 -8.20 6.70
N LEU A 73 -8.05 -6.92 6.90
CA LEU A 73 -7.40 -6.11 5.88
C LEU A 73 -5.89 -6.36 5.84
N PRO A 74 -5.29 -6.53 4.65
CA PRO A 74 -3.85 -6.69 4.51
C PRO A 74 -3.10 -5.46 5.02
N LEU A 75 -2.02 -5.72 5.77
CA LEU A 75 -1.02 -4.72 6.13
C LEU A 75 0.13 -4.85 5.16
N VAL A 76 0.40 -3.82 4.37
CA VAL A 76 1.39 -3.85 3.28
C VAL A 76 2.51 -2.87 3.61
N ASN A 77 3.76 -3.31 3.56
CA ASN A 77 4.90 -2.45 3.78
C ASN A 77 4.99 -1.39 2.66
N VAL A 78 5.27 -0.13 3.02
CA VAL A 78 5.49 0.98 2.08
C VAL A 78 6.55 0.69 1.01
N GLU A 79 7.50 -0.21 1.29
CA GLU A 79 8.48 -0.72 0.32
C GLU A 79 7.84 -1.24 -0.97
N TYR A 80 6.61 -1.77 -0.89
CA TYR A 80 5.84 -2.17 -2.06
C TYR A 80 5.69 -1.01 -3.06
N VAL A 81 5.37 0.18 -2.55
CA VAL A 81 5.18 1.37 -3.39
C VAL A 81 6.49 1.83 -4.01
N TYR A 82 7.58 1.76 -3.25
CA TYR A 82 8.90 2.12 -3.76
C TYR A 82 9.39 1.15 -4.83
N GLU A 83 9.15 -0.15 -4.65
CA GLU A 83 9.46 -1.15 -5.65
C GLU A 83 8.61 -0.97 -6.91
N CYS A 84 7.30 -0.71 -6.78
CA CYS A 84 6.43 -0.41 -7.92
C CYS A 84 6.86 0.86 -8.65
N ARG A 85 7.37 1.87 -7.93
CA ARG A 85 7.90 3.10 -8.52
C ARG A 85 9.23 2.87 -9.23
N ARG A 86 10.09 1.99 -8.69
CA ARG A 86 11.41 1.66 -9.25
C ARG A 86 11.27 0.89 -10.56
N LEU A 87 10.34 -0.07 -10.62
CA LEU A 87 10.02 -0.80 -11.85
C LEU A 87 9.06 0.06 -12.68
N GLN A 88 9.59 0.92 -13.55
CA GLN A 88 8.77 1.73 -14.46
C GLN A 88 7.76 0.87 -15.25
N ALA A 89 6.64 1.49 -15.66
CA ALA A 89 5.54 0.87 -16.40
C ALA A 89 6.05 -0.01 -17.56
N GLY A 90 5.82 -1.33 -17.47
CA GLY A 90 6.22 -2.31 -18.48
C GLY A 90 6.98 -3.53 -17.96
N GLN A 91 7.42 -3.53 -16.71
CA GLN A 91 8.01 -4.71 -16.06
C GLN A 91 6.95 -5.56 -15.32
N THR A 92 7.31 -6.82 -15.04
CA THR A 92 6.46 -7.83 -14.41
C THR A 92 5.71 -7.27 -13.20
N PRO A 93 4.40 -7.55 -13.04
CA PRO A 93 3.64 -7.14 -11.88
C PRO A 93 4.35 -7.53 -10.57
N ILE A 94 4.49 -6.57 -9.66
CA ILE A 94 5.03 -6.84 -8.34
C ILE A 94 3.96 -7.54 -7.52
N ASP A 95 4.30 -8.75 -7.08
CA ASP A 95 3.47 -9.53 -6.18
C ASP A 95 3.41 -8.86 -4.80
N ILE A 96 2.25 -8.27 -4.49
CA ILE A 96 1.98 -7.58 -3.23
C ILE A 96 2.07 -8.50 -2.01
N SER A 97 1.86 -9.82 -2.18
CA SER A 97 1.89 -10.78 -1.06
C SER A 97 3.27 -10.86 -0.39
N LYS A 98 4.33 -10.53 -1.12
CA LYS A 98 5.71 -10.44 -0.62
C LYS A 98 5.93 -9.28 0.36
N PHE A 99 5.04 -8.30 0.32
CA PHE A 99 5.09 -7.10 1.15
C PHE A 99 4.02 -7.09 2.23
N ILE A 100 3.19 -8.14 2.32
CA ILE A 100 2.24 -8.29 3.42
C ILE A 100 3.02 -8.58 4.69
N VAL A 101 2.84 -7.72 5.69
CA VAL A 101 3.39 -7.88 7.03
C VAL A 101 2.64 -9.02 7.69
N LYS A 102 3.34 -10.15 7.87
CA LYS A 102 2.85 -11.26 8.66
C LYS A 102 2.90 -10.88 10.13
N SER A 103 1.89 -11.27 10.89
CA SER A 103 1.89 -10.98 12.32
C SER A 103 3.02 -11.76 13.00
N VAL A 104 3.68 -11.15 13.98
CA VAL A 104 4.68 -11.86 14.82
C VAL A 104 4.02 -13.01 15.59
N GLU A 105 2.69 -12.97 15.73
CA GLU A 105 1.85 -13.99 16.37
C GLU A 105 1.70 -15.27 15.53
N ASP A 106 2.19 -15.30 14.28
CA ASP A 106 2.20 -16.50 13.41
C ASP A 106 3.56 -17.24 13.41
N GLN A 107 4.48 -16.90 14.32
CA GLN A 107 5.81 -17.53 14.45
C GLN A 107 6.00 -18.38 15.71
N GLU A 108 4.94 -18.69 16.44
CA GLU A 108 4.95 -19.67 17.55
C GLU A 108 4.13 -20.93 17.23
#